data_AF-A0A815ITD9-F1
#
_entry.id   AF-A0A815ITD9-F1
#
_cell.length_a   1.000
_cell.length_b   1.000
_cell.length_c   1.000
_cell.angle_alpha   90.00
_cell.angle_beta   90.00
_cell.angle_gamma   90.00
#
_symmetry.space_group_name_H-M   'P 1'
#
loop_
_entity.id
_entity.type
_entity.pdbx_description
1 polymer ?
#
loop_
_entity_poly.entity_id
_entity_poly.type
_entity_poly.pdbx_seq_one_letter_code
_entity_poly.pdbx_strand_id
1 'polypeptide(L)' 'TNATSYPLGYNYLPYSLAITNLNQDKWMDIVIASYNADHIQTLVKMC' A
#
# COMPACT_ATOMS: atom_id res chain seq x y z
N THR A 1 1.06 19.34 9.91
CA THR A 1 0.75 18.20 9.03
C THR A 1 1.97 17.30 8.97
N ASN A 2 1.98 16.23 9.75
CA ASN A 2 3.12 15.31 9.78
C ASN A 2 2.87 14.27 8.69
N ALA A 3 3.62 14.34 7.59
CA ALA A 3 3.51 13.40 6.48
C ALA A 3 4.80 12.57 6.43
N THR A 4 4.64 11.25 6.39
CA THR A 4 5.75 10.30 6.26
C THR A 4 5.67 9.68 4.88
N SER A 5 6.77 9.72 4.13
CA SER A 5 6.85 9.17 2.77
C SER A 5 7.47 7.78 2.79
N TYR A 6 6.82 6.82 2.14
CA TYR A 6 7.33 5.45 1.96
C TYR A 6 7.69 5.26 0.47
N PRO A 7 8.98 5.25 0.11
CA PRO A 7 9.39 5.08 -1.28
C PRO A 7 9.15 3.63 -1.74
N LEU A 8 8.43 3.47 -2.86
CA LEU A 8 8.08 2.16 -3.43
C LEU A 8 9.17 1.58 -4.36
N GLY A 9 10.20 2.36 -4.69
CA GLY A 9 11.28 1.97 -5.61
C GLY A 9 11.07 2.48 -7.05
N TYR A 10 12.07 2.25 -7.90
CA TYR A 10 12.05 2.67 -9.31
C TYR A 10 11.06 1.81 -10.12
N ASN A 11 10.35 2.41 -11.07
CA ASN A 11 9.29 1.79 -11.90
C ASN A 11 8.03 1.30 -11.18
N TYR A 12 7.87 1.59 -9.88
CA TYR A 12 6.56 1.54 -9.27
C TYR A 12 5.72 2.68 -9.85
N LEU A 13 4.80 2.35 -10.75
CA LEU A 13 3.81 3.27 -11.34
C LEU A 13 2.45 3.00 -10.69
N PRO A 14 2.15 3.57 -9.51
CA PRO A 14 0.89 3.34 -8.82
C PRO A 14 -0.25 3.83 -9.70
N TYR A 15 -1.24 2.99 -9.91
CA TYR A 15 -2.43 3.31 -10.68
C TYR A 15 -3.67 3.45 -9.80
N SER A 16 -3.78 2.61 -8.78
CA SER A 16 -4.93 2.61 -7.88
C SER A 16 -4.52 2.33 -6.44
N LEU A 17 -5.31 2.85 -5.51
CA LEU A 17 -5.13 2.74 -4.07
C LEU A 17 -6.46 2.37 -3.42
N ALA A 18 -6.44 1.44 -2.47
CA ALA A 18 -7.56 1.17 -1.58
C ALA A 18 -7.08 1.16 -0.12
N ILE A 19 -7.95 1.60 0.79
CA ILE A 19 -7.69 1.63 2.24
C ILE A 19 -8.81 0.86 2.93
N THR A 20 -8.47 -0.22 3.62
CA THR A 20 -9.43 -1.08 4.32
C THR A 20 -8.73 -1.87 5.44
N ASN A 21 -9.46 -2.33 6.45
CA ASN A 21 -8.94 -3.28 7.44
C ASN A 21 -9.00 -4.69 6.83
N LEU A 22 -7.92 -5.10 6.16
CA LEU A 22 -7.88 -6.31 5.34
C LEU A 22 -7.70 -7.57 6.19
N ASN A 23 -6.91 -7.48 7.27
CA ASN A 23 -6.58 -8.61 8.15
C ASN A 23 -7.43 -8.69 9.44
N GLN A 24 -8.38 -7.77 9.63
CA GLN A 24 -9.28 -7.67 10.78
C GLN A 24 -8.61 -7.33 12.13
N ASP A 25 -7.41 -6.74 12.14
CA ASP A 25 -6.67 -6.42 13.37
C ASP A 25 -7.07 -5.08 14.03
N LYS A 26 -8.03 -4.36 13.43
CA LYS A 26 -8.55 -3.01 13.80
C LYS A 26 -7.69 -1.85 13.32
N TRP A 27 -6.62 -2.11 12.57
CA TRP A 27 -5.82 -1.10 11.89
C TRP A 27 -6.24 -1.04 10.42
N MET A 28 -6.05 0.13 9.81
CA MET A 28 -6.31 0.30 8.38
C MET A 28 -5.06 -0.12 7.61
N ASP A 29 -5.25 -1.00 6.62
CA ASP A 29 -4.23 -1.41 5.67
C ASP A 29 -4.32 -0.61 4.38
N ILE A 30 -3.24 -0.63 3.61
CA ILE A 30 -3.13 0.06 2.32
C ILE A 30 -2.79 -0.97 1.24
N VAL A 31 -3.59 -0.97 0.17
CA VAL A 31 -3.35 -1.80 -1.03
C VAL A 31 -3.04 -0.89 -2.20
N ILE A 32 -1.94 -1.16 -2.90
CA ILE A 32 -1.49 -0.40 -4.07
C ILE A 32 -1.44 -1.34 -5.28
N ALA A 33 -2.20 -1.00 -6.31
CA ALA A 33 -2.08 -1.60 -7.63
C ALA A 33 -1.21 -0.72 -8.52
N SER A 34 -0.18 -1.29 -9.13
CA SER A 34 0.77 -0.57 -10.00
C SER A 34 0.84 -1.21 -11.38
N TYR A 35 0.86 -0.40 -12.44
CA TYR A 35 0.81 -0.91 -13.81
C TYR A 35 2.09 -1.62 -14.26
N ASN A 36 3.24 -1.19 -13.75
CA ASN A 36 4.55 -1.69 -14.18
C ASN A 36 5.16 -2.71 -13.21
N ALA A 37 4.45 -3.04 -12.14
CA ALA A 37 4.84 -4.14 -11.29
C ALA A 37 3.98 -5.33 -11.67
N ASP A 38 4.60 -6.47 -11.96
CA ASP A 38 3.90 -7.73 -12.24
C ASP A 38 3.23 -8.31 -10.98
N HIS A 39 3.08 -7.49 -9.93
CA HIS A 39 2.60 -7.85 -8.60
C HIS A 39 1.81 -6.70 -7.95
N ILE A 40 0.88 -7.07 -7.06
CA ILE A 40 0.14 -6.15 -6.19
C ILE A 40 0.91 -6.01 -4.89
N GLN A 41 1.11 -4.77 -4.41
CA GLN A 41 1.68 -4.53 -3.08
C GLN A 41 0.60 -4.28 -2.04
N THR A 42 0.74 -4.93 -0.90
CA THR A 42 -0.10 -4.74 0.28
C THR A 42 0.80 -4.36 1.45
N LEU A 43 0.55 -3.20 2.06
CA LEU A 43 1.16 -2.84 3.33
C LEU A 43 0.18 -3.20 4.44
N VAL A 44 0.48 -4.31 5.11
CA VAL A 44 -0.26 -4.79 6.28
C VAL A 44 0.53 -4.41 7.52
N LYS A 45 -0.12 -3.81 8.52
CA LYS A 45 0.51 -3.69 9.82
C LYS A 45 0.38 -5.04 10.52
N MET A 46 1.49 -5.58 11.04
CA MET A 46 1.45 -6.75 11.92
C MET A 46 1.61 -6.24 13.35
N CYS A 47 0.72 -6.67 14.25
CA CYS A 47 0.77 -6.37 15.68
C CYS A 47 2.10 -6.76 16.32
#